data_AF-A0A4Q3Z556-F1
#
_entry.id   AF-A0A4Q3Z556-F1
#
_cell.length_a   1.000
_cell.length_b   1.000
_cell.length_c   1.000
_cell.angle_alpha   90.00
_cell.angle_beta   90.00
_cell.angle_gamma   90.00
#
_symmetry.space_group_name_H-M   'P 1'
#
loop_
_entity.id
_entity.type
_entity.pdbx_description
1 polymer ?
#
loop_
_entity_poly.entity_id
_entity_poly.type
_entity_poly.pdbx_seq_one_letter_code
_entity_poly.pdbx_strand_id
1 'polypeptide(L)'
;MGNATNGRSEYRWYEKGFGLRKKLGSVYHLYRFMPGWEGNRAYLEWLKTARMERMKDTLAAFDTVLAGLTPGSIALDLGANIGDYTAKLAATGAEVHAFEPEPTLFAQLERRFADTPNVVLHQAAIAAEAGTVQFWPENNEGADPLALMSHSIVEGGKHTAGSIPFEVQCVDFFSFIESLEQAPALVKMDIEGAEVAILERMLEEKRFDLVGELFVETHESQFPKLQDRIVAIHKRTKSAGLTNVNLFWP
;
A
#
# COMPACT_ATOMS: atom_id res chain seq x y z
N MET A 1 30.80 14.67 16.72
CA MET A 1 29.71 14.09 17.53
C MET A 1 28.39 14.58 16.95
N GLY A 2 27.80 13.81 16.05
CA GLY A 2 26.56 14.17 15.34
C GLY A 2 25.32 13.71 16.11
N ASN A 3 24.29 14.55 16.13
CA ASN A 3 23.00 14.35 16.79
C ASN A 3 22.32 13.04 16.36
N ALA A 4 22.44 11.98 17.15
CA ALA A 4 21.75 10.70 16.96
C ALA A 4 20.30 10.69 17.51
N THR A 5 19.77 11.86 17.90
CA THR A 5 18.45 12.02 18.52
C THR A 5 17.31 12.18 17.52
N ASN A 6 17.57 12.61 16.29
CA ASN A 6 16.52 12.90 15.30
C ASN A 6 15.71 11.67 14.87
N GLY A 7 16.35 10.50 14.75
CA GLY A 7 15.64 9.28 14.31
C GLY A 7 14.57 8.78 15.28
N ARG A 8 14.63 9.10 16.58
CA ARG A 8 13.62 8.58 17.54
C ARG A 8 12.28 9.30 17.47
N SER A 9 12.27 10.62 17.27
CA SER A 9 11.01 11.37 17.19
C SER A 9 10.23 10.99 15.95
N GLU A 10 10.92 10.72 14.85
CA GLU A 10 10.35 10.35 13.56
C GLU A 10 9.67 8.98 13.52
N TYR A 11 9.79 8.13 14.55
CA TYR A 11 9.09 6.83 14.60
C TYR A 11 8.19 6.67 15.83
N ARG A 12 8.04 7.70 16.67
CA ARG A 12 7.21 7.63 17.89
C ARG A 12 5.72 7.48 17.61
N TRP A 13 5.25 7.90 16.44
CA TRP A 13 3.86 7.70 15.99
C TRP A 13 3.59 6.23 15.64
N TYR A 14 4.59 5.51 15.11
CA TYR A 14 4.51 4.08 14.78
C TYR A 14 4.22 3.21 16.02
N GLU A 15 4.72 3.61 17.20
CA GLU A 15 4.38 2.94 18.47
C GLU A 15 2.92 3.16 18.92
N LYS A 16 2.35 4.34 18.66
CA LYS A 16 1.03 4.76 19.15
C LYS A 16 -0.12 4.30 18.27
N GLY A 17 0.09 4.16 16.96
CA GLY A 17 -0.93 3.77 15.99
C GLY A 17 -1.13 2.26 15.85
N PHE A 18 -0.05 1.48 15.96
CA PHE A 18 -0.02 0.13 15.38
C PHE A 18 0.09 -1.02 16.39
N GLY A 19 -0.16 -0.77 17.68
CA GLY A 19 -0.32 -1.85 18.67
C GLY A 19 0.90 -2.75 18.89
N LEU A 20 2.11 -2.28 18.60
CA LEU A 20 3.39 -3.02 18.68
C LEU A 20 3.76 -3.54 20.08
N ARG A 21 2.92 -3.30 21.10
CA ARG A 21 3.19 -3.60 22.50
C ARG A 21 3.13 -5.10 22.87
N LYS A 22 2.78 -6.02 21.96
CA LYS A 22 2.46 -7.42 22.35
C LYS A 22 3.16 -8.57 21.61
N LYS A 23 4.02 -8.38 20.60
CA LYS A 23 4.63 -9.51 19.87
C LYS A 23 6.15 -9.69 20.04
N LEU A 24 6.90 -8.64 20.36
CA LEU A 24 8.35 -8.73 20.61
C LEU A 24 8.60 -8.43 22.08
N GLY A 25 9.13 -9.40 22.82
CA GLY A 25 9.14 -9.48 24.29
C GLY A 25 9.56 -8.21 25.04
N SER A 26 9.22 -8.16 26.33
CA SER A 26 9.42 -7.04 27.26
C SER A 26 10.80 -6.36 27.18
N VAL A 27 11.84 -7.10 26.80
CA VAL A 27 13.22 -6.61 26.64
C VAL A 27 13.34 -5.53 25.56
N TYR A 28 12.66 -5.69 24.41
CA TYR A 28 12.75 -4.70 23.33
C TYR A 28 12.05 -3.38 23.67
N HIS A 29 10.98 -3.45 24.46
CA HIS A 29 10.32 -2.27 25.01
C HIS A 29 11.21 -1.49 25.99
N LEU A 30 12.23 -2.11 26.59
CA LEU A 30 13.19 -1.43 27.47
C LEU A 30 14.23 -0.63 26.66
N TYR A 31 14.60 -1.09 25.45
CA TYR A 31 15.59 -0.39 24.61
C TYR A 31 15.14 1.02 24.20
N ARG A 32 13.84 1.27 24.06
CA ARG A 32 13.33 2.62 23.75
C ARG A 32 13.62 3.66 24.85
N PHE A 33 13.78 3.20 26.09
CA PHE A 33 14.10 4.04 27.24
C PHE A 33 15.60 4.15 27.51
N MET A 34 16.43 3.35 26.83
CA MET A 34 17.88 3.45 26.97
C MET A 34 18.40 4.72 26.29
N PRO A 35 19.14 5.58 27.01
CA PRO A 35 19.75 6.77 26.43
C PRO A 35 20.91 6.42 25.50
N GLY A 36 21.33 7.38 24.66
CA GLY A 36 22.54 7.25 23.84
C GLY A 36 22.38 6.44 22.55
N TRP A 37 23.50 6.27 21.85
CA TRP A 37 23.59 5.64 20.53
C TRP A 37 23.16 4.16 20.54
N GLU A 38 23.59 3.40 21.56
CA GLU A 38 23.30 1.96 21.66
C GLU A 38 21.81 1.69 21.84
N GLY A 39 21.13 2.46 22.70
CA GLY A 39 19.68 2.38 22.84
C GLY A 39 18.93 2.80 21.58
N ASN A 40 19.48 3.76 20.81
CA ASN A 40 18.85 4.19 19.56
C ASN A 40 18.96 3.10 18.49
N ARG A 41 20.14 2.50 18.37
CA ARG A 41 20.40 1.39 17.45
C ARG A 41 19.50 0.19 17.78
N ALA A 42 19.43 -0.20 19.05
CA ALA A 42 18.58 -1.31 19.48
C ALA A 42 17.09 -1.06 19.22
N TYR A 43 16.62 0.18 19.40
CA TYR A 43 15.25 0.57 19.06
C TYR A 43 14.96 0.48 17.55
N LEU A 44 15.86 0.96 16.70
CA LEU A 44 15.70 0.89 15.24
C LEU A 44 15.75 -0.56 14.73
N GLU A 45 16.66 -1.39 15.26
CA GLU A 45 16.70 -2.81 14.93
C GLU A 45 15.41 -3.53 15.34
N TRP A 46 14.86 -3.20 16.52
CA TRP A 46 13.55 -3.71 16.92
C TRP A 46 12.43 -3.32 15.95
N LEU A 47 12.37 -2.04 15.55
CA LEU A 47 11.37 -1.58 14.59
C LEU A 47 11.46 -2.34 13.26
N LYS A 48 12.68 -2.59 12.78
CA LYS A 48 12.91 -3.41 11.58
C LYS A 48 12.39 -4.84 11.78
N THR A 49 12.74 -5.49 12.89
CA THR A 49 12.24 -6.85 13.19
C THR A 49 10.72 -6.88 13.25
N ALA A 50 10.09 -5.91 13.91
CA ALA A 50 8.64 -5.82 14.01
C ALA A 50 7.95 -5.61 12.66
N ARG A 51 8.53 -4.77 11.78
CA ARG A 51 8.04 -4.58 10.41
C ARG A 51 8.19 -5.87 9.60
N MET A 52 9.33 -6.55 9.69
CA MET A 52 9.58 -7.82 9.00
C MET A 52 8.62 -8.93 9.42
N GLU A 53 8.37 -9.09 10.73
CA GLU A 53 7.39 -10.08 11.22
C GLU A 53 5.99 -9.77 10.73
N ARG A 54 5.59 -8.50 10.77
CA ARG A 54 4.27 -8.08 10.29
C ARG A 54 4.09 -8.24 8.80
N MET A 55 5.13 -7.95 8.03
CA MET A 55 5.18 -8.21 6.59
C MET A 55 5.00 -9.71 6.32
N LYS A 56 5.72 -10.58 7.03
CA LYS A 56 5.54 -12.04 6.91
C LYS A 56 4.11 -12.48 7.23
N ASP A 57 3.54 -11.99 8.33
CA ASP A 57 2.16 -12.28 8.72
C ASP A 57 1.16 -11.82 7.63
N THR A 58 1.41 -10.64 7.04
CA THR A 58 0.56 -10.06 6.00
C THR A 58 0.64 -10.84 4.69
N LEU A 59 1.85 -11.21 4.25
CA LEU A 59 2.04 -12.03 3.05
C LEU A 59 1.41 -13.41 3.23
N ALA A 60 1.56 -14.04 4.41
CA ALA A 60 0.92 -15.32 4.70
C ALA A 60 -0.62 -15.23 4.70
N ALA A 61 -1.18 -14.15 5.24
CA ALA A 61 -2.61 -13.87 5.16
C ALA A 61 -3.07 -13.67 3.72
N PHE A 62 -2.31 -12.93 2.91
CA PHE A 62 -2.59 -12.72 1.50
C PHE A 62 -2.57 -14.04 0.72
N ASP A 63 -1.55 -14.88 0.91
CA ASP A 63 -1.44 -16.19 0.28
C ASP A 63 -2.61 -17.11 0.67
N THR A 64 -3.12 -16.98 1.90
CA THR A 64 -4.31 -17.72 2.37
C THR A 64 -5.56 -17.29 1.60
N VAL A 65 -5.76 -15.98 1.38
CA VAL A 65 -6.88 -15.46 0.59
C VAL A 65 -6.72 -15.85 -0.88
N LEU A 66 -5.51 -15.74 -1.42
CA LEU A 66 -5.18 -16.12 -2.79
C LEU A 66 -5.53 -17.59 -3.08
N ALA A 67 -5.24 -18.49 -2.14
CA ALA A 67 -5.58 -19.91 -2.24
C ALA A 67 -7.09 -20.20 -2.23
N GLY A 68 -7.92 -19.25 -1.77
CA GLY A 68 -9.37 -19.33 -1.77
C GLY A 68 -10.04 -18.73 -3.01
N LEU A 69 -9.29 -18.02 -3.87
CA LEU A 69 -9.84 -17.46 -5.09
C LEU A 69 -10.17 -18.54 -6.11
N THR A 70 -11.19 -18.28 -6.91
CA THR A 70 -11.70 -19.19 -7.93
C THR A 70 -11.91 -18.46 -9.25
N PRO A 71 -12.13 -19.17 -10.38
CA PRO A 71 -12.48 -18.53 -11.65
C PRO A 71 -13.76 -17.69 -11.65
N GLY A 72 -14.62 -17.84 -10.64
CA GLY A 72 -15.78 -16.97 -10.44
C GLY A 72 -15.53 -15.80 -9.50
N SER A 73 -14.28 -15.55 -9.09
CA SER A 73 -13.91 -14.43 -8.21
C SER A 73 -13.44 -13.23 -9.04
N ILE A 74 -13.66 -12.03 -8.52
CA ILE A 74 -13.02 -10.81 -9.03
C ILE A 74 -11.91 -10.41 -8.06
N ALA A 75 -10.74 -10.05 -8.58
CA ALA A 75 -9.63 -9.51 -7.80
C ALA A 75 -9.12 -8.20 -8.41
N LEU A 76 -8.75 -7.25 -7.55
CA LEU A 76 -8.22 -5.95 -7.95
C LEU A 76 -6.75 -5.82 -7.54
N ASP A 77 -5.91 -5.38 -8.48
CA ASP A 77 -4.51 -4.97 -8.23
C ASP A 77 -4.39 -3.48 -8.54
N LEU A 78 -4.44 -2.65 -7.50
CA LEU A 78 -4.36 -1.19 -7.63
C LEU A 78 -2.92 -0.77 -7.37
N GLY A 79 -2.28 -0.17 -8.39
CA GLY A 79 -0.83 0.03 -8.43
C GLY A 79 -0.12 -1.26 -8.83
N ALA A 80 -0.43 -1.75 -10.03
CA ALA A 80 0.04 -3.03 -10.52
C ALA A 80 1.55 -3.04 -10.85
N ASN A 81 2.17 -1.89 -11.09
CA ASN A 81 3.59 -1.74 -11.42
C ASN A 81 3.98 -2.68 -12.58
N ILE A 82 4.98 -3.55 -12.40
CA ILE A 82 5.39 -4.55 -13.40
C ILE A 82 4.53 -5.83 -13.40
N GLY A 83 3.52 -5.93 -12.55
CA GLY A 83 2.49 -6.98 -12.58
C GLY A 83 2.82 -8.25 -11.81
N ASP A 84 3.71 -8.22 -10.83
CA ASP A 84 4.05 -9.43 -10.07
C ASP A 84 2.88 -9.98 -9.26
N TYR A 85 2.09 -9.10 -8.64
CA TYR A 85 0.87 -9.51 -7.92
C TYR A 85 -0.29 -9.77 -8.88
N THR A 86 -0.43 -8.99 -9.96
CA THR A 86 -1.35 -9.30 -11.06
C THR A 86 -1.17 -10.73 -11.56
N ALA A 87 0.07 -11.19 -11.76
CA ALA A 87 0.35 -12.57 -12.18
C ALA A 87 -0.07 -13.62 -11.15
N LYS A 88 0.14 -13.37 -9.85
CA LYS A 88 -0.31 -14.26 -8.78
C LYS A 88 -1.84 -14.37 -8.75
N LEU A 89 -2.53 -13.24 -8.88
CA LEU A 89 -3.99 -13.18 -8.94
C LEU A 89 -4.51 -13.92 -10.18
N ALA A 90 -3.92 -13.66 -11.35
CA ALA A 90 -4.32 -14.29 -12.61
C ALA A 90 -4.15 -15.82 -12.58
N ALA A 91 -3.11 -16.32 -11.91
CA ALA A 91 -2.87 -17.76 -11.76
C ALA A 91 -3.96 -18.50 -10.96
N THR A 92 -4.81 -17.79 -10.21
CA THR A 92 -5.98 -18.38 -9.52
C THR A 92 -7.16 -18.63 -10.45
N GLY A 93 -7.11 -18.08 -11.67
CA GLY A 93 -8.21 -18.09 -12.64
C GLY A 93 -9.26 -16.99 -12.42
N ALA A 94 -9.17 -16.24 -11.31
CA ALA A 94 -10.04 -15.09 -11.06
C ALA A 94 -9.96 -14.05 -12.19
N GLU A 95 -11.04 -13.30 -12.37
CA GLU A 95 -11.01 -12.08 -13.20
C GLU A 95 -10.23 -11.00 -12.45
N VAL A 96 -9.16 -10.50 -13.06
CA VAL A 96 -8.25 -9.53 -12.45
C VAL A 96 -8.38 -8.19 -13.15
N HIS A 97 -8.71 -7.14 -12.41
CA HIS A 97 -8.56 -5.77 -12.90
C HIS A 97 -7.31 -5.15 -12.30
N ALA A 98 -6.34 -4.83 -13.15
CA ALA A 98 -5.07 -4.24 -12.74
C ALA A 98 -4.98 -2.79 -13.23
N PHE A 99 -4.71 -1.87 -12.29
CA PHE A 99 -4.60 -0.44 -12.53
C PHE A 99 -3.14 0.00 -12.41
N GLU A 100 -2.62 0.63 -13.46
CA GLU A 100 -1.30 1.24 -13.47
C GLU A 100 -1.32 2.54 -14.28
N PRO A 101 -1.13 3.70 -13.63
CA PRO A 101 -1.17 4.99 -14.32
C PRO A 101 0.07 5.29 -15.19
N GLU A 102 1.24 4.75 -14.87
CA GLU A 102 2.49 5.12 -15.54
C GLU A 102 2.59 4.44 -16.93
N PRO A 103 2.72 5.21 -18.03
CA PRO A 103 2.68 4.66 -19.39
C PRO A 103 3.73 3.58 -19.68
N THR A 104 4.94 3.70 -19.14
CA THR A 104 6.04 2.76 -19.37
C THR A 104 5.81 1.43 -18.66
N LEU A 105 5.32 1.43 -17.43
CA LEU A 105 4.91 0.27 -16.66
C LEU A 105 3.66 -0.36 -17.27
N PHE A 106 2.67 0.45 -17.67
CA PHE A 106 1.47 -0.02 -18.33
C PHE A 106 1.80 -0.77 -19.63
N ALA A 107 2.69 -0.23 -20.47
CA ALA A 107 3.15 -0.92 -21.68
C ALA A 107 3.88 -2.24 -21.39
N GLN A 108 4.51 -2.38 -20.22
CA GLN A 108 5.09 -3.66 -19.78
C GLN A 108 4.00 -4.63 -19.34
N LEU A 109 2.97 -4.17 -18.63
CA LEU A 109 1.81 -4.98 -18.27
C LEU A 109 1.10 -5.51 -19.50
N GLU A 110 0.84 -4.68 -20.51
CA GLU A 110 0.21 -5.08 -21.77
C GLU A 110 0.97 -6.22 -22.44
N ARG A 111 2.30 -6.12 -22.50
CA ARG A 111 3.14 -7.18 -23.06
C ARG A 111 3.14 -8.44 -22.20
N ARG A 112 3.18 -8.29 -20.87
CA ARG A 112 3.23 -9.40 -19.92
C ARG A 112 1.95 -10.21 -19.91
N PHE A 113 0.80 -9.56 -20.07
CA PHE A 113 -0.53 -10.17 -19.94
C PHE A 113 -1.29 -10.30 -21.27
N ALA A 114 -0.64 -10.07 -22.41
CA ALA A 114 -1.26 -10.16 -23.74
C ALA A 114 -2.00 -11.49 -23.98
N ASP A 115 -1.46 -12.60 -23.46
CA ASP A 115 -2.03 -13.95 -23.60
C ASP A 115 -2.76 -14.43 -22.33
N THR A 116 -3.12 -13.51 -21.42
CA THR A 116 -3.77 -13.83 -20.13
C THR A 116 -5.20 -13.28 -20.12
N PRO A 117 -6.20 -14.04 -20.61
CA PRO A 117 -7.54 -13.52 -20.92
C PRO A 117 -8.37 -13.13 -19.69
N ASN A 118 -7.98 -13.58 -18.51
CA ASN A 118 -8.62 -13.21 -17.24
C ASN A 118 -8.00 -11.96 -16.60
N VAL A 119 -7.14 -11.22 -17.31
CA VAL A 119 -6.57 -9.94 -16.85
C VAL A 119 -7.11 -8.81 -17.71
N VAL A 120 -7.69 -7.81 -17.07
CA VAL A 120 -8.15 -6.55 -17.66
C VAL A 120 -7.27 -5.43 -17.13
N LEU A 121 -6.56 -4.77 -18.04
CA LEU A 121 -5.62 -3.70 -17.70
C LEU A 121 -6.28 -2.32 -17.86
N HIS A 122 -6.05 -1.43 -16.89
CA HIS A 122 -6.56 -0.06 -16.88
C HIS A 122 -5.40 0.93 -16.71
N GLN A 123 -5.16 1.75 -17.75
CA GLN A 123 -4.15 2.81 -17.67
C GLN A 123 -4.74 4.04 -16.96
N ALA A 124 -4.94 3.93 -15.65
CA ALA A 124 -5.53 4.96 -14.84
C ALA A 124 -5.06 4.85 -13.38
N ALA A 125 -5.05 5.97 -12.68
CA ALA A 125 -4.93 5.98 -11.23
C ALA A 125 -6.31 5.68 -10.61
N ILE A 126 -6.32 4.99 -9.48
CA ILE A 126 -7.51 4.88 -8.63
C ILE A 126 -7.45 5.95 -7.54
N ALA A 127 -8.57 6.62 -7.30
CA ALA A 127 -8.70 7.68 -6.30
C ALA A 127 -10.07 7.65 -5.61
N ALA A 128 -10.24 8.49 -4.59
CA ALA A 128 -11.52 8.66 -3.89
C ALA A 128 -12.58 9.45 -4.69
N GLU A 129 -12.15 10.12 -5.76
CA GLU A 129 -12.98 10.91 -6.68
C GLU A 129 -12.39 10.80 -8.10
N ALA A 130 -13.25 10.90 -9.11
CA ALA A 130 -12.81 10.91 -10.51
C ALA A 130 -12.20 12.27 -10.88
N GLY A 131 -11.28 12.29 -11.83
CA GLY A 131 -10.66 13.52 -12.28
C GLY A 131 -9.33 13.29 -12.98
N THR A 132 -8.45 14.29 -12.91
CA THR A 132 -7.10 14.22 -13.46
C THR A 132 -6.10 14.71 -12.44
N VAL A 133 -4.99 14.01 -12.30
CA VAL A 133 -3.89 14.37 -11.40
C VAL A 133 -2.56 14.43 -12.15
N GLN A 134 -1.63 15.21 -11.63
CA GLN A 134 -0.27 15.27 -12.14
C GLN A 134 0.55 14.15 -11.48
N PHE A 135 1.00 13.21 -12.30
CA PHE A 135 1.86 12.11 -11.88
C PHE A 135 3.32 12.47 -12.14
N TRP A 136 4.18 12.16 -11.17
CA TRP A 136 5.61 12.43 -11.26
C TRP A 136 6.36 11.11 -11.40
N PRO A 137 6.86 10.76 -12.61
CA PRO A 137 7.70 9.59 -12.76
C PRO A 137 9.02 9.81 -12.04
N GLU A 138 9.43 8.87 -11.19
CA GLU A 138 10.80 8.84 -10.71
C GLU A 138 11.70 8.27 -11.81
N ASN A 139 12.73 9.02 -12.18
CA ASN A 139 13.85 8.48 -12.95
C ASN A 139 15.16 8.84 -12.24
N ASN A 140 15.97 7.82 -12.03
CA ASN A 140 17.42 7.96 -11.92
C ASN A 140 18.00 6.92 -12.88
N GLU A 141 18.49 7.36 -14.03
CA GLU A 141 19.22 6.49 -14.94
C GLU A 141 20.38 5.84 -14.18
N GLY A 142 20.27 4.52 -13.92
CA GLY A 142 21.28 3.74 -13.21
C GLY A 142 20.89 3.20 -11.82
N ALA A 143 19.65 3.31 -11.36
CA ALA A 143 19.21 2.75 -10.08
C ALA A 143 18.84 1.24 -10.17
N ASP A 144 19.13 0.54 -9.07
CA ASP A 144 18.77 -0.85 -8.76
C ASP A 144 17.27 -1.12 -9.06
N PRO A 145 16.88 -2.26 -9.64
CA PRO A 145 15.46 -2.62 -9.90
C PRO A 145 14.52 -2.47 -8.69
N LEU A 146 15.05 -2.49 -7.46
CA LEU A 146 14.29 -2.25 -6.23
C LEU A 146 13.98 -0.77 -5.93
N ALA A 147 14.55 0.17 -6.66
CA ALA A 147 14.30 1.61 -6.52
C ALA A 147 13.12 2.12 -7.37
N LEU A 148 12.48 1.24 -8.16
CA LEU A 148 11.33 1.53 -9.02
C LEU A 148 9.98 1.47 -8.26
N MET A 149 10.01 1.55 -6.93
CA MET A 149 8.84 1.38 -6.04
C MET A 149 8.42 2.68 -5.34
N SER A 150 8.81 3.85 -5.87
CA SER A 150 8.20 5.11 -5.44
C SER A 150 7.70 5.89 -6.63
N HIS A 151 6.39 5.92 -6.78
CA HIS A 151 5.69 6.69 -7.80
C HIS A 151 4.72 7.64 -7.12
N SER A 152 5.17 8.82 -6.71
CA SER A 152 4.30 9.71 -5.94
C SER A 152 3.19 10.32 -6.79
N ILE A 153 1.93 9.98 -6.47
CA ILE A 153 0.72 10.63 -7.00
C ILE A 153 0.45 11.98 -6.30
N VAL A 154 1.07 12.21 -5.14
CA VAL A 154 0.79 13.36 -4.26
C VAL A 154 1.91 14.42 -4.29
N GLU A 155 1.51 15.69 -4.35
CA GLU A 155 2.39 16.85 -4.24
C GLU A 155 3.11 16.88 -2.88
N GLY A 156 4.41 16.56 -2.88
CA GLY A 156 5.23 16.47 -1.67
C GLY A 156 6.04 15.19 -1.48
N GLY A 157 6.01 14.27 -2.45
CA GLY A 157 7.00 13.18 -2.57
C GLY A 157 8.43 13.70 -2.82
N LYS A 158 9.45 12.86 -2.63
CA LYS A 158 10.84 13.25 -2.93
C LYS A 158 11.07 13.21 -4.44
N HIS A 159 10.85 14.33 -5.13
CA HIS A 159 11.09 14.39 -6.58
C HIS A 159 12.59 14.40 -6.92
N THR A 160 13.01 13.62 -7.91
CA THR A 160 14.34 13.76 -8.52
C THR A 160 14.38 15.00 -9.42
N ALA A 161 15.53 15.69 -9.41
CA ALA A 161 15.72 16.86 -10.26
C ALA A 161 15.72 16.45 -11.74
N GLY A 162 14.67 16.81 -12.48
CA GLY A 162 14.54 16.54 -13.91
C GLY A 162 13.31 15.72 -14.32
N SER A 163 12.51 15.22 -13.38
CA SER A 163 11.24 14.55 -13.71
C SER A 163 10.24 15.53 -14.33
N ILE A 164 9.71 15.16 -15.49
CA ILE A 164 8.61 15.89 -16.15
C ILE A 164 7.31 15.23 -15.72
N PRO A 165 6.38 15.96 -15.09
CA PRO A 165 5.10 15.39 -14.74
C PRO A 165 4.25 15.14 -15.99
N PHE A 166 3.34 14.17 -15.90
CA PHE A 166 2.32 13.94 -16.91
C PHE A 166 0.94 13.78 -16.28
N GLU A 167 -0.09 14.10 -17.05
CA GLU A 167 -1.47 13.98 -16.60
C GLU A 167 -1.95 12.53 -16.66
N VAL A 168 -2.60 12.11 -15.57
CA VAL A 168 -3.18 10.79 -15.42
C VAL A 168 -4.67 10.92 -15.14
N GLN A 169 -5.46 10.07 -15.79
CA GLN A 169 -6.89 9.94 -15.49
C GLN A 169 -7.07 9.19 -14.17
N CYS A 170 -7.91 9.76 -13.30
CA CYS A 170 -8.34 9.14 -12.05
C CYS A 170 -9.73 8.53 -12.22
N VAL A 171 -9.82 7.24 -11.91
CA VAL A 171 -11.06 6.50 -11.77
C VAL A 171 -11.46 6.51 -10.28
N ASP A 172 -12.71 6.86 -10.01
CA ASP A 172 -13.27 6.77 -8.66
C ASP A 172 -13.41 5.30 -8.24
N PHE A 173 -12.75 4.93 -7.14
CA PHE A 173 -12.76 3.59 -6.56
C PHE A 173 -14.17 3.05 -6.31
N PHE A 174 -15.06 3.89 -5.79
CA PHE A 174 -16.41 3.48 -5.40
C PHE A 174 -17.27 3.22 -6.64
N SER A 175 -17.28 4.18 -7.58
CA SER A 175 -17.95 4.02 -8.86
C SER A 175 -17.45 2.81 -9.64
N PHE A 176 -16.14 2.54 -9.60
CA PHE A 176 -15.57 1.36 -10.26
C PHE A 176 -16.07 0.06 -9.62
N ILE A 177 -16.01 -0.09 -8.29
CA ILE A 177 -16.54 -1.30 -7.64
C ILE A 177 -18.03 -1.49 -7.90
N GLU A 178 -18.82 -0.43 -7.85
CA GLU A 178 -20.26 -0.48 -8.13
C GLU A 178 -20.59 -0.84 -9.58
N SER A 179 -19.64 -0.68 -10.50
CA SER A 179 -19.79 -1.07 -11.90
C SER A 179 -19.50 -2.55 -12.17
N LEU A 180 -18.86 -3.25 -11.22
CA LEU A 180 -18.55 -4.67 -11.33
C LEU A 180 -19.82 -5.52 -11.16
N GLU A 181 -19.85 -6.69 -11.78
CA GLU A 181 -21.00 -7.61 -11.68
C GLU A 181 -21.20 -8.16 -10.26
N GLN A 182 -20.14 -8.14 -9.44
CA GLN A 182 -20.15 -8.57 -8.04
C GLN A 182 -19.01 -7.89 -7.27
N ALA A 183 -19.08 -7.93 -5.94
CA ALA A 183 -18.01 -7.41 -5.09
C ALA A 183 -16.69 -8.18 -5.33
N PRO A 184 -15.54 -7.49 -5.41
CA PRO A 184 -14.24 -8.14 -5.52
C PRO A 184 -13.96 -8.95 -4.26
N ALA A 185 -13.53 -10.20 -4.44
CA ALA A 185 -13.14 -11.08 -3.35
C ALA A 185 -11.83 -10.62 -2.69
N LEU A 186 -10.96 -9.96 -3.44
CA LEU A 186 -9.68 -9.46 -2.97
C LEU A 186 -9.33 -8.14 -3.66
N VAL A 187 -8.90 -7.15 -2.88
CA VAL A 187 -8.33 -5.89 -3.35
C VAL A 187 -6.95 -5.72 -2.74
N LYS A 188 -5.92 -5.63 -3.59
CA LYS A 188 -4.58 -5.15 -3.21
C LYS A 188 -4.49 -3.69 -3.63
N MET A 189 -4.10 -2.81 -2.70
CA MET A 189 -4.06 -1.37 -2.89
C MET A 189 -2.72 -0.80 -2.45
N ASP A 190 -2.00 -0.29 -3.43
CA ASP A 190 -0.65 0.22 -3.28
C ASP A 190 -0.50 1.38 -4.27
N ILE A 191 -1.08 2.52 -3.90
CA ILE A 191 -1.32 3.66 -4.79
C ILE A 191 -0.73 4.95 -4.22
N GLU A 192 0.38 4.81 -3.49
CA GLU A 192 1.35 5.88 -3.24
C GLU A 192 0.74 7.11 -2.54
N GLY A 193 -0.10 6.86 -1.53
CA GLY A 193 -0.73 7.84 -0.66
C GLY A 193 -2.19 8.16 -1.00
N ALA A 194 -2.66 7.81 -2.21
CA ALA A 194 -4.07 8.02 -2.60
C ALA A 194 -5.04 7.11 -1.82
N GLU A 195 -4.55 6.00 -1.25
CA GLU A 195 -5.32 5.08 -0.42
C GLU A 195 -5.92 5.75 0.82
N VAL A 196 -5.27 6.79 1.36
CA VAL A 196 -5.68 7.43 2.62
C VAL A 196 -7.07 8.06 2.47
N ALA A 197 -7.33 8.75 1.36
CA ALA A 197 -8.63 9.36 1.10
C ALA A 197 -9.73 8.31 0.87
N ILE A 198 -9.39 7.21 0.19
CA ILE A 198 -10.33 6.09 -0.03
C ILE A 198 -10.69 5.45 1.31
N LEU A 199 -9.69 5.13 2.14
CA LEU A 199 -9.89 4.51 3.45
C LEU A 199 -10.69 5.40 4.42
N GLU A 200 -10.46 6.71 4.40
CA GLU A 200 -11.25 7.66 5.19
C GLU A 200 -12.72 7.64 4.77
N ARG A 201 -12.99 7.71 3.46
CA ARG A 201 -14.35 7.64 2.91
C ARG A 201 -15.02 6.29 3.22
N MET A 202 -14.31 5.17 3.08
CA MET A 202 -14.82 3.84 3.47
C MET A 202 -15.19 3.78 4.96
N LEU A 203 -14.40 4.41 5.84
CA LEU A 203 -14.69 4.45 7.29
C LEU A 203 -15.84 5.39 7.65
N GLU A 204 -16.03 6.47 6.91
CA GLU A 204 -17.12 7.44 7.11
C GLU A 204 -18.45 6.89 6.63
N GLU A 205 -18.47 6.32 5.43
CA GLU A 205 -19.65 5.74 4.82
C GLU A 205 -19.90 4.28 5.27
N LYS A 206 -18.97 3.68 6.01
CA LYS A 206 -19.00 2.27 6.48
C LYS A 206 -19.10 1.26 5.34
N ARG A 207 -18.34 1.49 4.26
CA ARG A 207 -18.41 0.76 2.98
C ARG A 207 -17.37 -0.36 2.84
N PHE A 208 -16.90 -0.94 3.94
CA PHE A 208 -15.96 -2.08 3.91
C PHE A 208 -16.63 -3.40 3.51
N ASP A 209 -17.97 -3.42 3.41
CA ASP A 209 -18.78 -4.49 2.84
C ASP A 209 -18.72 -4.55 1.31
N LEU A 210 -18.17 -3.52 0.65
CA LEU A 210 -17.99 -3.52 -0.80
C LEU A 210 -16.90 -4.47 -1.30
N VAL A 211 -16.06 -4.99 -0.42
CA VAL A 211 -14.91 -5.81 -0.76
C VAL A 211 -14.84 -7.02 0.17
N GLY A 212 -14.42 -8.16 -0.38
CA GLY A 212 -14.18 -9.39 0.37
C GLY A 212 -13.03 -9.19 1.35
N GLU A 213 -11.80 -9.07 0.83
CA GLU A 213 -10.57 -8.83 1.59
C GLU A 213 -9.80 -7.64 0.99
N LEU A 214 -9.26 -6.76 1.84
CA LEU A 214 -8.55 -5.55 1.44
C LEU A 214 -7.15 -5.50 2.05
N PHE A 215 -6.12 -5.47 1.22
CA PHE A 215 -4.71 -5.34 1.60
C PHE A 215 -4.17 -4.01 1.09
N VAL A 216 -3.69 -3.16 2.00
CA VAL A 216 -3.30 -1.78 1.68
C VAL A 216 -1.92 -1.45 2.22
N GLU A 217 -1.07 -0.82 1.40
CA GLU A 217 0.15 -0.15 1.86
C GLU A 217 -0.20 1.29 2.19
N THR A 218 0.10 1.75 3.41
CA THR A 218 -0.28 3.08 3.87
C THR A 218 0.81 4.15 3.69
N HIS A 219 1.92 3.84 3.00
CA HIS A 219 3.01 4.75 2.62
C HIS A 219 3.48 5.75 3.70
N GLU A 220 3.34 5.38 4.98
CA GLU A 220 3.47 6.30 6.12
C GLU A 220 4.90 6.84 6.32
N SER A 221 5.89 6.09 5.82
CA SER A 221 7.30 6.49 5.81
C SER A 221 7.65 7.45 4.68
N GLN A 222 6.88 7.43 3.60
CA GLN A 222 7.12 8.25 2.41
C GLN A 222 6.43 9.61 2.52
N PHE A 223 5.26 9.67 3.16
CA PHE A 223 4.47 10.89 3.31
C PHE A 223 4.25 11.29 4.77
N PRO A 224 5.19 12.01 5.41
CA PRO A 224 5.06 12.43 6.81
C PRO A 224 3.77 13.20 7.13
N LYS A 225 3.24 13.95 6.16
CA LYS A 225 1.98 14.71 6.30
C LYS A 225 0.75 13.82 6.47
N LEU A 226 0.81 12.56 6.02
CA LEU A 226 -0.30 11.61 6.11
C LEU A 226 -0.29 10.80 7.40
N GLN A 227 0.78 10.85 8.20
CA GLN A 227 0.96 10.00 9.38
C GLN A 227 -0.18 10.08 10.39
N ASP A 228 -0.65 11.29 10.71
CA ASP A 228 -1.74 11.46 11.69
C ASP A 228 -3.06 10.87 11.17
N ARG A 229 -3.33 11.02 9.86
CA ARG A 229 -4.50 10.44 9.19
C ARG A 229 -4.43 8.92 9.20
N ILE A 230 -3.29 8.35 8.84
CA ILE A 230 -3.04 6.89 8.86
C ILE A 230 -3.19 6.32 10.27
N VAL A 231 -2.62 6.98 11.28
CA VAL A 231 -2.80 6.58 12.69
C VAL A 231 -4.28 6.60 13.10
N ALA A 232 -5.06 7.58 12.61
CA ALA A 232 -6.50 7.63 12.87
C ALA A 232 -7.24 6.48 12.16
N ILE A 233 -6.91 6.18 10.90
CA ILE A 233 -7.46 5.06 10.12
C ILE A 233 -7.23 3.75 10.89
N HIS A 234 -5.99 3.44 11.29
CA HIS A 234 -5.68 2.22 12.05
C HIS A 234 -6.52 2.07 13.32
N LYS A 235 -6.69 3.16 14.07
CA LYS A 235 -7.52 3.15 15.28
C LYS A 235 -8.98 2.91 14.96
N ARG A 236 -9.53 3.60 13.95
CA ARG A 236 -10.93 3.47 13.54
C ARG A 236 -11.24 2.07 13.01
N THR A 237 -10.40 1.51 12.14
CA THR A 237 -10.52 0.13 11.63
C THR A 237 -10.56 -0.88 12.77
N LYS A 238 -9.66 -0.74 13.75
CA LYS A 238 -9.64 -1.59 14.94
C LYS A 238 -10.87 -1.41 15.83
N SER A 239 -11.29 -0.17 16.08
CA SER A 239 -12.47 0.14 16.91
C SER A 239 -13.77 -0.32 16.26
N ALA A 240 -13.85 -0.31 14.93
CA ALA A 240 -14.97 -0.84 14.17
C ALA A 240 -14.98 -2.39 14.10
N GLY A 241 -13.90 -3.06 14.53
CA GLY A 241 -13.80 -4.51 14.52
C GLY A 241 -13.73 -5.11 13.12
N LEU A 242 -13.21 -4.35 12.14
CA LEU A 242 -13.06 -4.82 10.77
C LEU A 242 -12.02 -5.94 10.71
N THR A 243 -12.40 -7.06 10.11
CA THR A 243 -11.55 -8.26 9.99
C THR A 243 -11.00 -8.47 8.59
N ASN A 244 -11.64 -7.86 7.59
CA ASN A 244 -11.31 -8.00 6.18
C ASN A 244 -10.36 -6.91 5.65
N VAL A 245 -9.64 -6.23 6.54
CA VAL A 245 -8.76 -5.12 6.18
C VAL A 245 -7.39 -5.31 6.82
N ASN A 246 -6.37 -5.43 5.97
CA ASN A 246 -4.98 -5.45 6.33
C ASN A 246 -4.32 -4.16 5.82
N LEU A 247 -3.86 -3.31 6.73
CA LEU A 247 -3.21 -2.02 6.43
C LEU A 247 -1.69 -2.10 6.55
N PHE A 248 -1.12 -3.27 6.28
CA PHE A 248 0.30 -3.58 6.46
C PHE A 248 0.92 -4.23 5.23
N TRP A 249 0.33 -4.01 4.07
CA TRP A 249 0.94 -4.42 2.82
C TRP A 249 2.34 -3.78 2.72
N PRO A 250 3.37 -4.56 2.32
CA PRO A 250 4.76 -4.18 2.54
C PRO A 250 5.41 -3.37 1.43
#